data_AF-A0A352Q5J0-F1
#
_entry.id   AF-A0A352Q5J0-F1
#
_cell.length_a   1.000
_cell.length_b   1.000
_cell.length_c   1.000
_cell.angle_alpha   90.00
_cell.angle_beta   90.00
_cell.angle_gamma   90.00
#
_symmetry.space_group_name_H-M   'P 1'
#
loop_
_entity.id
_entity.type
_entity.pdbx_description
1 polymer ?
#
loop_
_entity_poly.entity_id
_entity_poly.type
_entity_poly.pdbx_seq_one_letter_code
_entity_poly.pdbx_strand_id
1 'polypeptide(L)'
;MLTGEELSPSDGFRLGLVNQITEPGQALDRALDMARQIIANSPVAVQQSLQAIDALTSANDELGWALTKKARDVINASEDAKEGVAAF
;
A
#
# COMPACT_ATOMS: atom_id res chain seq x y z
N MET A 1 -2.60 -11.80 7.03
CA MET A 1 -2.51 -10.74 8.06
C MET A 1 -2.34 -11.30 9.47
N LEU A 2 -3.01 -12.38 9.90
CA LEU A 2 -2.80 -12.95 11.25
C LEU A 2 -1.72 -14.04 11.34
N THR A 3 -1.50 -14.77 10.24
CA THR A 3 -0.54 -15.89 10.18
C THR A 3 0.90 -15.46 9.94
N GLY A 4 1.14 -14.19 9.58
CA GLY A 4 2.44 -13.72 9.12
C GLY A 4 2.92 -14.34 7.81
N GLU A 5 2.06 -15.06 7.08
CA GLU A 5 2.44 -15.72 5.82
C GLU A 5 2.87 -14.70 4.76
N GLU A 6 3.96 -15.02 4.06
CA GLU A 6 4.50 -14.19 2.97
C GLU A 6 3.55 -14.17 1.77
N LEU A 7 3.42 -13.00 1.14
CA LEU A 7 2.64 -12.84 -0.09
C LEU A 7 3.56 -12.95 -1.31
N SER A 8 3.23 -13.87 -2.21
CA SER A 8 3.90 -13.94 -3.51
C SER A 8 3.56 -12.71 -4.36
N PRO A 9 4.40 -12.34 -5.35
CA PRO A 9 4.06 -11.28 -6.31
C PRO A 9 2.73 -11.52 -7.03
N SER A 10 2.42 -12.78 -7.37
CA SER A 10 1.15 -13.17 -7.96
C SER A 10 -0.05 -12.92 -7.04
N ASP A 11 0.11 -13.15 -5.73
CA ASP A 11 -0.92 -12.83 -4.76
C ASP A 11 -1.10 -11.31 -4.64
N GLY A 12 0.01 -10.57 -4.60
CA GLY A 12 -0.01 -9.11 -4.59
C GLY A 12 -0.79 -8.54 -5.78
N PHE A 13 -0.57 -9.06 -6.99
CA PHE A 13 -1.31 -8.64 -8.17
C PHE A 13 -2.78 -9.01 -8.10
N ARG A 14 -3.09 -10.27 -7.74
CA ARG A 14 -4.47 -10.77 -7.64
C ARG A 14 -5.29 -10.04 -6.57
N LEU A 15 -4.66 -9.62 -5.48
CA LEU A 15 -5.28 -8.87 -4.39
C LEU A 15 -5.33 -7.35 -4.66
N GLY A 16 -4.73 -6.86 -5.74
CA GLY A 16 -4.66 -5.44 -6.07
C GLY A 16 -3.65 -4.63 -5.23
N LEU A 17 -2.72 -5.28 -4.54
CA LEU A 17 -1.61 -4.60 -3.86
C LEU A 17 -0.60 -4.01 -4.85
N VAL A 18 -0.45 -4.63 -6.01
CA VAL A 18 0.40 -4.13 -7.10
C VAL A 18 -0.36 -4.16 -8.42
N ASN A 19 -0.10 -3.15 -9.26
CA ASN A 19 -0.78 -3.00 -10.55
C ASN A 19 -0.15 -3.86 -11.67
N GLN A 20 1.10 -4.29 -11.51
CA GLN A 20 1.84 -5.04 -12.53
C GLN A 20 2.99 -5.83 -11.90
N ILE A 21 3.29 -7.00 -12.47
CA ILE A 21 4.49 -7.81 -12.17
C ILE A 21 5.48 -7.65 -13.33
N THR A 22 6.75 -7.51 -13.00
CA THR A 22 7.84 -7.30 -13.97
C THR A 22 9.00 -8.25 -13.69
N GLU A 23 9.86 -8.46 -14.69
CA GLU A 23 11.15 -9.12 -14.46
C GLU A 23 12.02 -8.34 -13.45
N PRO A 24 12.93 -9.01 -12.73
CA PRO A 24 13.86 -8.36 -11.82
C PRO A 24 14.62 -7.21 -12.47
N GLY A 25 14.70 -6.07 -11.78
CA GLY A 25 15.39 -4.87 -12.27
C GLY A 25 14.60 -4.03 -13.27
N GLN A 26 13.40 -4.43 -13.69
CA GLN A 26 12.60 -3.70 -14.68
C GLN A 26 11.48 -2.82 -14.09
N ALA A 27 11.31 -2.85 -12.76
CA ALA A 27 10.20 -2.14 -12.10
C ALA A 27 10.20 -0.63 -12.38
N LEU A 28 11.37 0.02 -12.34
CA LEU A 28 11.48 1.46 -12.58
C LEU A 28 11.14 1.83 -14.03
N ASP A 29 11.71 1.10 -15.00
CA ASP A 29 11.46 1.37 -16.42
C ASP A 29 9.98 1.24 -16.76
N ARG A 30 9.31 0.20 -16.24
CA ARG A 30 7.88 -0.01 -16.43
C ARG A 30 7.03 1.04 -15.73
N ALA A 31 7.41 1.49 -14.53
CA ALA A 31 6.75 2.60 -13.85
C ALA A 31 6.85 3.90 -14.65
N LEU A 32 8.01 4.19 -15.25
CA LEU A 32 8.22 5.37 -16.10
C LEU A 32 7.41 5.28 -17.39
N ASP A 33 7.31 4.11 -18.01
CA ASP A 33 6.45 3.91 -19.18
C ASP A 33 4.97 4.14 -18.85
N MET A 34 4.50 3.65 -17.70
CA MET A 34 3.14 3.93 -17.22
C MET A 34 2.93 5.42 -16.95
N ALA A 35 3.91 6.10 -16.33
CA ALA A 35 3.84 7.54 -16.11
C ALA A 35 3.75 8.31 -17.44
N ARG A 36 4.53 7.92 -18.46
CA ARG A 36 4.45 8.50 -19.82
C ARG A 36 3.06 8.33 -20.43
N GLN A 37 2.41 7.19 -20.24
CA GLN A 37 1.03 6.97 -20.69
C GLN A 37 0.04 7.87 -19.95
N ILE A 38 0.21 8.07 -18.64
CA ILE A 38 -0.65 8.93 -17.83
C ILE A 38 -0.54 10.39 -18.29
N ILE A 39 0.68 10.92 -18.44
CA ILE A 39 0.90 12.33 -18.81
C ILE A 39 0.52 12.66 -20.26
N ALA A 40 0.29 11.64 -21.11
CA ALA A 40 -0.26 11.84 -22.45
C ALA A 40 -1.75 12.21 -22.43
N ASN A 41 -2.44 12.04 -21.29
CA ASN A 41 -3.84 12.42 -21.11
C ASN A 41 -3.98 13.89 -20.68
N SER A 42 -5.23 14.40 -20.68
CA SER A 42 -5.54 15.72 -20.14
C SER A 42 -5.12 15.82 -18.66
N PRO A 43 -4.27 16.80 -18.28
CA PRO A 43 -3.87 16.99 -16.88
C PRO A 43 -5.06 17.21 -15.95
N VAL A 44 -6.09 17.93 -16.43
CA VAL A 44 -7.32 18.18 -15.65
C VAL A 44 -8.08 16.87 -15.42
N ALA A 45 -8.24 16.04 -16.46
CA ALA A 45 -8.96 14.78 -16.33
C ALA A 45 -8.25 13.83 -15.35
N VAL A 46 -6.92 13.71 -15.43
CA VAL A 46 -6.11 12.89 -14.51
C VAL A 46 -6.28 13.36 -13.08
N GLN A 47 -6.14 14.67 -12.82
CA GLN A 47 -6.27 15.23 -11.48
C GLN A 47 -7.67 15.04 -10.90
N GLN A 48 -8.72 15.34 -11.67
CA GLN A 48 -10.10 15.19 -11.21
C GLN A 48 -10.46 13.72 -10.96
N SER A 49 -9.97 12.79 -11.79
CA SER A 49 -10.19 11.35 -11.57
C SER A 49 -9.52 10.87 -10.30
N LEU A 50 -8.27 11.27 -10.04
CA LEU A 50 -7.56 10.93 -8.81
C LEU A 50 -8.26 11.50 -7.57
N GLN A 51 -8.68 12.76 -7.60
CA GLN A 51 -9.41 13.39 -6.49
C GLN A 51 -10.74 12.69 -6.20
N ALA A 52 -11.49 12.30 -7.24
CA ALA A 52 -12.76 11.59 -7.07
C ALA A 52 -12.55 10.20 -6.44
N ILE A 53 -11.53 9.46 -6.89
CA ILE A 53 -11.19 8.15 -6.32
C ILE A 53 -10.75 8.30 -4.86
N ASP A 54 -9.84 9.23 -4.58
CA ASP A 54 -9.33 9.48 -3.23
C ASP A 54 -10.46 9.83 -2.24
N ALA A 55 -11.39 10.71 -2.64
CA ALA A 55 -12.55 11.06 -1.82
C ALA A 55 -13.48 9.87 -1.53
N LEU A 56 -13.59 8.91 -2.45
CA LEU A 56 -14.39 7.70 -2.26
C LEU A 56 -13.70 6.69 -1.33
N THR A 57 -12.38 6.56 -1.42
CA THR A 57 -11.64 5.52 -0.70
C THR A 57 -11.17 5.94 0.68
N SER A 58 -10.86 7.23 0.89
CA SER A 58 -10.25 7.75 2.12
C SER A 58 -11.25 8.11 3.22
N ALA A 59 -12.55 7.99 2.98
CA ALA A 59 -13.60 8.45 3.89
C ALA A 59 -13.50 7.87 5.33
N ASN A 60 -12.87 6.71 5.49
CA ASN A 60 -12.66 6.05 6.78
C ASN A 60 -11.19 5.95 7.22
N ASP A 61 -10.25 6.53 6.46
CA ASP A 61 -8.82 6.39 6.74
C ASP A 61 -8.45 6.94 8.11
N GLU A 62 -9.01 8.09 8.49
CA GLU A 62 -8.76 8.70 9.79
C GLU A 62 -9.11 7.74 10.95
N LEU A 63 -10.28 7.09 10.86
CA LEU A 63 -10.69 6.09 11.83
C LEU A 63 -9.77 4.86 11.81
N GLY A 64 -9.41 4.37 10.62
CA GLY A 64 -8.49 3.23 10.45
C GLY A 64 -7.12 3.49 11.08
N TRP A 65 -6.56 4.68 10.87
CA TRP A 65 -5.30 5.11 11.46
C TRP A 65 -5.40 5.24 12.99
N ALA A 66 -6.50 5.81 13.50
CA ALA A 66 -6.73 5.93 14.94
C ALA A 66 -6.81 4.56 15.63
N LEU A 67 -7.52 3.59 15.04
CA LEU A 67 -7.61 2.22 15.55
C LEU A 67 -6.27 1.49 15.50
N THR A 68 -5.54 1.64 14.39
CA THR A 68 -4.20 1.06 14.22
C THR A 68 -3.23 1.62 15.25
N LYS A 69 -3.26 2.94 15.48
CA LYS A 69 -2.45 3.60 16.51
C LYS A 69 -2.76 3.05 17.91
N LYS A 70 -4.05 2.99 18.28
CA LYS A 70 -4.47 2.43 19.57
C LYS A 70 -3.98 0.99 19.77
N ALA A 71 -4.08 0.14 18.74
CA ALA A 71 -3.57 -1.22 18.81
C ALA A 71 -2.04 -1.26 18.98
N ARG A 72 -1.31 -0.43 18.23
CA ARG A 72 0.15 -0.31 18.36
C ARG A 72 0.59 0.16 19.75
N ASP A 73 -0.13 1.12 20.34
CA ASP A 73 0.19 1.62 21.68
C ASP A 73 0.08 0.50 22.74
N VAL A 74 -0.94 -0.36 22.63
CA VAL A 74 -1.10 -1.54 23.49
C VAL A 74 0.02 -2.56 23.27
N ILE A 75 0.34 -2.87 22.01
CA ILE A 75 1.40 -3.83 21.66
C ILE A 75 2.74 -3.33 22.19
N ASN A 76 3.11 -2.08 21.94
CA ASN A 76 4.40 -1.52 22.36
C ASN A 76 4.60 -1.48 23.88
N ALA A 77 3.50 -1.45 24.65
CA ALA A 77 3.55 -1.49 26.11
C ALA A 77 3.64 -2.91 26.69
N SER A 78 3.54 -3.97 25.86
CA SER A 78 3.62 -5.35 26.31
C SER A 78 5.08 -5.81 26.48
N GLU A 79 5.28 -6.85 27.29
CA GLU A 79 6.59 -7.52 27.39
C GLU A 79 6.94 -8.26 26.10
N ASP A 80 5.94 -8.83 25.40
CA ASP A 80 6.10 -9.53 24.12
C ASP A 80 6.75 -8.64 23.05
N ALA A 81 6.53 -7.32 23.08
CA ALA A 81 7.18 -6.41 22.14
C ALA A 81 8.70 -6.36 22.32
N LYS A 82 9.20 -6.46 23.56
CA LYS A 82 10.65 -6.48 23.84
C LYS A 82 11.28 -7.79 23.35
N GLU A 83 10.59 -8.91 23.59
CA GLU A 83 11.01 -10.23 23.09
C GLU A 83 11.01 -10.26 21.56
N GLY A 84 9.94 -9.77 20.94
CA GLY A 84 9.80 -9.70 19.49
C GLY A 84 10.93 -8.94 18.82
N VAL A 85 11.29 -7.74 19.32
CA VAL A 85 12.43 -6.97 18.78
C VAL A 85 13.76 -7.68 18.96
N ALA A 86 13.95 -8.43 20.05
CA ALA A 86 15.20 -9.16 20.29
C ALA A 86 15.35 -10.42 19.42
N ALA A 87 14.24 -10.97 18.92
CA ALA A 87 14.21 -12.19 18.12
C ALA A 87 14.45 -11.97 16.62
N PHE A 88 14.35 -10.73 16.13
CA PHE A 88 14.60 -10.32 14.74
C PHE A 88 15.99 -9.71 14.56
#